data_AF-W0RYR0-F1
#
_entry.id   AF-W0RYR0-F1
#
_cell.length_a   1.000
_cell.length_b   1.000
_cell.length_c   1.000
_cell.angle_alpha   90.00
_cell.angle_beta   90.00
_cell.angle_gamma   90.00
#
_symmetry.space_group_name_H-M   'P 1'
#
loop_
_entity.id
_entity.type
_entity.pdbx_description
1 polymer ?
#
loop_
_entity_poly.entity_id
_entity_poly.type
_entity_poly.pdbx_seq_one_letter_code
_entity_poly.pdbx_strand_id
1 'polypeptide(L)'
;MISIINDVCLFLIEYYHEFVYLFCKKQLMSRRNLDKIRNNIAWNRLLFHYIKEPHNIYENRYEILYVEKNNLYSGYIQQLRTKEFLNLKSFQYLVALLYYIEIQDFIMPKVINFIVYLGQFFLFILGSIHTLIKWPINK
;
A
#
# COMPACT_ATOMS: atom_id res chain seq x y z
N MET A 1 -2.51 14.61 -6.22
CA MET A 1 -3.87 14.99 -5.78
C MET A 1 -4.13 14.63 -4.32
N ILE A 2 -3.92 13.38 -3.89
CA ILE A 2 -4.11 12.93 -2.49
C ILE A 2 -3.25 13.71 -1.47
N SER A 3 -1.98 14.00 -1.77
CA SER A 3 -1.13 14.82 -0.88
C SER A 3 -1.72 16.21 -0.62
N ILE A 4 -2.28 16.85 -1.65
CA ILE A 4 -2.86 18.20 -1.53
C ILE A 4 -4.09 18.15 -0.64
N ILE A 5 -4.93 17.12 -0.78
CA ILE A 5 -6.10 16.91 0.07
C ILE A 5 -5.67 16.73 1.53
N ASN A 6 -4.67 15.90 1.78
CA ASN A 6 -4.14 15.71 3.14
C ASN A 6 -3.58 17.01 3.74
N ASP A 7 -2.94 17.84 2.92
CA ASP A 7 -2.38 19.14 3.34
C ASP A 7 -3.49 20.14 3.69
N VAL A 8 -4.53 20.22 2.84
CA VAL A 8 -5.71 21.04 3.12
C VAL A 8 -6.44 20.55 4.36
N CYS A 9 -6.62 19.24 4.53
CA CYS A 9 -7.25 18.67 5.72
C CYS A 9 -6.46 18.95 6.99
N LEU A 10 -5.13 18.81 6.97
CA LEU A 10 -4.27 19.16 8.10
C LEU A 10 -4.37 20.64 8.44
N PHE A 11 -4.31 21.51 7.43
CA PHE A 11 -4.46 22.95 7.61
C PHE A 11 -5.81 23.32 8.25
N LEU A 12 -6.92 22.74 7.77
CA LEU A 12 -8.24 22.96 8.34
C LEU A 12 -8.34 22.49 9.79
N ILE A 13 -7.71 21.35 10.12
CA ILE A 13 -7.68 20.81 11.48
C ILE A 13 -6.86 21.71 12.42
N GLU A 14 -5.77 22.30 11.95
CA GLU A 14 -4.88 23.15 12.76
C GLU A 14 -5.41 24.57 12.96
N TYR A 15 -6.02 25.17 11.94
CA TYR A 15 -6.41 26.58 11.96
C TYR A 15 -7.91 26.82 12.17
N TYR A 16 -8.77 25.88 11.79
CA TYR A 16 -10.23 26.07 11.81
C TYR A 16 -10.93 24.95 12.59
N HIS A 17 -10.63 24.85 13.89
CA HIS A 17 -11.22 23.85 14.76
C HIS A 17 -12.76 23.83 14.69
N GLU A 18 -13.43 24.99 14.78
CA GLU A 18 -14.91 25.08 14.73
C GLU A 18 -15.50 24.56 13.41
N PHE A 19 -14.81 24.75 12.29
CA PHE A 19 -15.25 24.24 11.00
C PHE A 19 -15.24 22.71 11.00
N VAL A 20 -14.19 22.08 11.55
CA VAL A 20 -14.11 20.62 11.68
C VAL A 20 -15.23 20.06 12.56
N TYR A 21 -15.63 20.79 13.62
CA TYR A 21 -16.76 20.42 14.47
C TYR A 21 -18.08 20.35 13.66
N LEU A 22 -18.27 21.14 12.60
CA LEU A 22 -19.50 21.11 11.80
C LEU A 22 -19.61 19.86 10.90
N PHE A 23 -18.49 19.33 10.41
CA PHE A 23 -18.47 18.18 9.48
C PHE A 23 -18.27 16.84 10.17
N CYS A 24 -17.72 16.83 11.39
CA CYS A 24 -17.48 15.60 12.13
C CYS A 24 -18.70 15.17 12.94
N LYS A 25 -19.03 13.86 12.90
CA LYS A 25 -20.09 13.29 13.75
C LYS A 25 -19.76 13.54 15.23
N LYS A 26 -20.78 13.80 16.06
CA LYS A 26 -20.65 14.07 17.51
C LYS A 26 -19.77 13.06 18.27
N GLN A 27 -19.74 11.80 17.84
CA GLN A 27 -18.91 10.73 18.42
C GLN A 27 -17.39 10.92 18.22
N LEU A 28 -16.99 11.68 17.20
CA LEU A 28 -15.59 11.98 16.87
C LEU A 28 -15.08 13.27 17.51
N MET A 29 -15.92 13.98 18.27
CA MET A 29 -15.64 15.32 18.80
C MET A 29 -14.74 15.36 20.04
N SER A 30 -14.42 14.19 20.62
CA SER A 30 -13.47 14.17 21.72
C SER A 30 -12.11 14.67 21.21
N ARG A 31 -11.44 15.51 22.01
CA ARG A 31 -10.11 16.07 21.65
C ARG A 31 -9.12 14.97 21.24
N ARG A 32 -9.18 13.84 21.94
CA ARG A 32 -8.37 12.65 21.64
C ARG A 32 -8.68 12.02 20.28
N ASN A 33 -9.93 12.05 19.81
CA ASN A 33 -10.28 11.51 18.50
C ASN A 33 -9.79 12.44 17.37
N LEU A 34 -9.86 13.76 17.56
CA LEU A 34 -9.31 14.72 16.61
C LEU A 34 -7.79 14.60 16.49
N ASP A 35 -7.07 14.44 17.61
CA ASP A 35 -5.62 14.20 17.57
C ASP A 35 -5.24 12.91 16.85
N LYS A 36 -6.03 11.84 17.02
CA LYS A 36 -5.86 10.58 16.27
C LYS A 36 -6.07 10.79 14.77
N ILE A 37 -7.11 11.52 14.37
CA ILE A 37 -7.39 11.84 12.96
C ILE A 37 -6.22 12.64 12.38
N ARG A 38 -5.75 13.67 13.07
CA ARG A 38 -4.60 14.48 12.66
C ARG A 38 -3.36 13.61 12.44
N ASN A 39 -3.04 12.76 13.41
CA ASN A 39 -1.89 11.87 13.31
C ASN A 39 -2.03 10.89 12.15
N ASN A 40 -3.22 10.32 11.93
CA ASN A 40 -3.45 9.42 10.81
C ASN A 40 -3.27 10.13 9.45
N ILE A 41 -3.76 11.36 9.31
CA ILE A 41 -3.58 12.13 8.07
C ILE A 41 -2.10 12.49 7.86
N ALA A 42 -1.39 12.90 8.92
CA ALA A 42 0.04 13.19 8.87
C ALA A 42 0.87 11.95 8.45
N TRP A 43 0.58 10.79 9.04
CA TRP A 43 1.23 9.53 8.64
C TRP A 43 0.89 9.15 7.20
N ASN A 44 -0.36 9.29 6.79
CA ASN A 44 -0.77 9.00 5.42
C ASN A 44 -0.08 9.93 4.41
N ARG A 45 0.09 11.21 4.75
CA ARG A 45 0.87 12.17 3.95
C ARG A 45 2.32 11.72 3.77
N LEU A 46 2.98 11.33 4.87
CA LEU A 46 4.36 10.85 4.82
C LEU A 46 4.50 9.58 3.99
N LEU A 47 3.63 8.58 4.23
CA LEU A 47 3.61 7.34 3.47
C LEU A 47 3.36 7.61 1.98
N PHE A 48 2.43 8.50 1.66
CA PHE A 48 2.16 8.86 0.27
C PHE A 48 3.40 9.49 -0.39
N HIS A 49 4.04 10.48 0.25
CA HIS A 49 5.16 11.21 -0.33
C HIS A 49 6.44 10.37 -0.48
N TYR A 50 6.72 9.48 0.48
CA TYR A 50 7.98 8.72 0.49
C TYR A 50 7.87 7.32 -0.12
N ILE A 51 6.68 6.74 -0.19
CA ILE A 51 6.50 5.36 -0.64
C ILE A 51 5.63 5.31 -1.89
N LYS A 52 4.40 5.84 -1.81
CA LYS A 52 3.41 5.67 -2.89
C LYS A 52 3.70 6.54 -4.12
N GLU A 53 4.12 7.78 -3.91
CA GLU A 53 4.48 8.73 -4.96
C GLU A 53 5.68 8.28 -5.79
N PRO A 54 6.84 7.91 -5.20
CA PRO A 54 7.97 7.41 -5.98
C PRO A 54 7.63 6.13 -6.77
N HIS A 55 6.85 5.23 -6.17
CA HIS A 55 6.36 4.04 -6.85
C HIS A 55 5.48 4.36 -8.06
N ASN A 56 4.54 5.30 -7.92
CA ASN A 56 3.67 5.72 -9.01
C ASN A 56 4.44 6.47 -10.12
N ILE A 57 5.44 7.27 -9.77
CA ILE A 57 6.33 7.93 -10.74
C ILE A 57 7.11 6.88 -11.52
N TYR A 58 7.68 5.89 -10.83
CA TYR A 58 8.43 4.80 -11.45
C TYR A 58 7.57 4.02 -12.44
N GLU A 59 6.36 3.64 -12.05
CA GLU A 59 5.42 2.92 -12.93
C GLU A 59 4.80 3.79 -14.04
N ASN A 60 5.17 5.07 -14.14
CA ASN A 60 4.59 6.02 -15.10
C ASN A 60 3.06 6.11 -15.01
N ARG A 61 2.53 6.11 -13.78
CA ARG A 61 1.10 6.20 -13.50
C ARG A 61 0.77 7.37 -12.58
N TYR A 62 -0.37 8.01 -12.81
CA TYR A 62 -0.97 8.96 -11.89
C TYR A 62 -2.13 8.29 -11.17
N GLU A 63 -2.17 8.42 -9.85
CA GLU A 63 -3.33 8.07 -9.06
C GLU A 63 -4.34 9.22 -9.09
N ILE A 64 -5.54 8.93 -9.57
CA ILE A 64 -6.67 9.86 -9.60
C ILE A 64 -7.73 9.40 -8.62
N LEU A 65 -8.38 10.37 -7.98
CA LEU A 65 -9.59 10.13 -7.20
C LEU A 65 -10.77 10.59 -8.04
N TYR A 66 -11.79 9.74 -8.13
CA TYR A 66 -13.04 10.09 -8.77
C TYR A 66 -14.21 9.67 -7.90
N VAL A 67 -15.33 10.38 -8.04
CA VAL A 67 -16.55 10.11 -7.27
C VAL A 67 -17.56 9.49 -8.20
N GLU A 68 -18.05 8.32 -7.86
CA GLU A 68 -19.10 7.62 -8.60
C GLU A 68 -20.16 7.13 -7.62
N LYS A 69 -21.44 7.45 -7.87
CA LYS A 69 -22.60 7.02 -7.05
C LYS A 69 -22.39 7.21 -5.54
N ASN A 70 -21.93 8.40 -5.14
CA ASN A 70 -21.61 8.79 -3.76
C ASN A 70 -20.42 8.05 -3.10
N ASN A 71 -19.70 7.22 -3.83
CA ASN A 71 -18.49 6.57 -3.34
C ASN A 71 -17.25 7.22 -3.97
N LEU A 72 -16.19 7.29 -3.18
CA LEU A 72 -14.90 7.79 -3.63
C LEU A 72 -14.03 6.60 -4.03
N TYR A 73 -13.65 6.56 -5.31
CA TYR A 73 -12.81 5.53 -5.88
C TYR A 73 -11.44 6.11 -6.24
N SER A 74 -10.43 5.24 -6.21
CA SER A 74 -9.11 5.53 -6.75
C SER A 74 -8.89 4.75 -8.03
N GLY A 75 -8.38 5.42 -9.05
CA GLY A 75 -7.98 4.85 -10.33
C GLY A 75 -6.57 5.26 -10.72
N TYR A 76 -6.03 4.59 -11.74
CA TYR A 76 -4.71 4.92 -12.28
C TYR A 76 -4.83 5.32 -13.76
N ILE A 77 -4.11 6.36 -14.14
CA ILE A 77 -3.95 6.79 -15.53
C ILE A 77 -2.49 6.67 -15.91
N GLN A 78 -2.22 6.03 -17.04
CA GLN A 78 -0.87 5.86 -17.57
C GLN A 78 -0.42 7.12 -18.32
N GLN A 79 0.70 7.71 -17.90
CA GLN A 79 1.27 8.89 -18.56
C GLN A 79 2.79 8.94 -18.34
N LEU A 80 3.53 9.45 -19.32
CA LEU A 80 4.99 9.55 -19.24
C LEU A 80 5.43 10.53 -18.13
N ARG A 81 6.05 10.03 -17.05
CA ARG A 81 6.49 10.83 -15.89
C ARG A 81 8.01 10.97 -15.77
N THR A 82 8.73 10.85 -16.89
CA THR A 82 10.21 10.86 -16.93
C THR A 82 10.84 12.11 -16.33
N LYS A 83 10.24 13.29 -16.51
CA LYS A 83 10.73 14.55 -15.92
C LYS A 83 10.61 14.56 -14.40
N GLU A 84 9.53 14.00 -13.86
CA GLU A 84 9.31 13.92 -12.42
C GLU A 84 10.21 12.89 -11.77
N PHE A 85 10.50 11.79 -12.49
CA PHE A 85 11.48 10.78 -12.07
C PHE A 85 12.88 11.37 -11.89
N LEU A 86 13.33 12.21 -12.83
CA LEU A 86 14.63 12.90 -12.74
C LEU A 86 14.70 13.92 -11.60
N ASN A 87 13.55 14.45 -11.18
CA ASN A 87 13.44 15.43 -10.09
C ASN A 87 13.17 14.78 -8.72
N LEU A 88 13.10 13.45 -8.62
CA LEU A 88 12.93 12.76 -7.34
C LEU A 88 14.11 13.06 -6.41
N LYS A 89 13.81 13.32 -5.14
CA LYS A 89 14.85 13.47 -4.11
C LYS A 89 15.59 12.14 -3.95
N SER A 90 16.88 12.19 -3.61
CA SER A 90 17.77 11.02 -3.51
C SER A 90 17.20 9.88 -2.64
N PHE A 91 16.48 10.19 -1.56
CA PHE A 91 15.81 9.16 -0.74
C PHE A 91 14.59 8.54 -1.44
N GLN A 92 13.75 9.34 -2.11
CA GLN A 92 12.60 8.83 -2.86
C GLN A 92 13.05 7.98 -4.06
N TYR A 93 14.17 8.35 -4.68
CA TYR A 93 14.79 7.59 -5.75
C TYR A 93 15.27 6.21 -5.27
N LEU A 94 15.90 6.14 -4.09
CA LEU A 94 16.26 4.86 -3.46
C LEU A 94 15.02 3.99 -3.20
N VAL A 95 13.93 4.59 -2.69
CA VAL A 95 12.68 3.84 -2.49
C VAL A 95 12.12 3.35 -3.83
N ALA A 96 12.08 4.21 -4.86
CA ALA A 96 11.59 3.84 -6.19
C ALA A 96 12.39 2.69 -6.83
N LEU A 97 13.73 2.78 -6.82
CA LEU A 97 14.58 1.76 -7.45
C LEU A 97 14.77 0.53 -6.56
N LEU A 98 15.34 0.72 -5.37
CA LEU A 98 15.82 -0.39 -4.54
C LEU A 98 14.65 -1.21 -3.98
N TYR A 99 13.61 -0.54 -3.49
CA TYR A 99 12.53 -1.22 -2.81
C TYR A 99 11.50 -1.80 -3.79
N TYR A 100 11.20 -1.11 -4.88
CA TYR A 100 10.16 -1.58 -5.79
C TYR A 100 10.68 -2.42 -6.96
N ILE A 101 11.86 -2.14 -7.51
CA ILE A 101 12.38 -2.92 -8.64
C ILE A 101 13.10 -4.15 -8.13
N GLU A 102 14.14 -3.93 -7.30
CA GLU A 102 15.02 -5.02 -6.95
C GLU A 102 14.34 -6.02 -6.04
N ILE A 103 13.57 -5.58 -5.05
CA ILE A 103 12.90 -6.52 -4.15
C ILE A 103 11.72 -7.20 -4.86
N GLN A 104 10.86 -6.47 -5.55
CA GLN A 104 9.68 -7.11 -6.13
C GLN A 104 10.05 -8.03 -7.30
N ASP A 105 10.84 -7.55 -8.26
CA ASP A 105 11.11 -8.36 -9.46
C ASP A 105 12.12 -9.48 -9.20
N PHE A 106 13.01 -9.33 -8.21
CA PHE A 106 14.01 -10.38 -7.90
C PHE A 106 13.57 -11.31 -6.77
N ILE A 107 12.95 -10.79 -5.70
CA ILE A 107 12.64 -11.56 -4.49
C ILE A 107 11.27 -12.23 -4.60
N MET A 108 10.26 -11.56 -5.16
CA MET A 108 8.91 -12.14 -5.29
C MET A 108 8.90 -13.50 -6.00
N PRO A 109 9.51 -13.68 -7.20
CA PRO A 109 9.48 -14.98 -7.87
C PRO A 109 10.20 -16.07 -7.07
N LYS A 110 11.27 -15.73 -6.35
CA LYS A 110 12.02 -16.69 -5.51
C LYS A 110 11.20 -17.15 -4.31
N VAL A 111 10.50 -16.23 -3.66
CA VAL A 111 9.63 -16.56 -2.51
C VAL A 111 8.47 -17.44 -2.97
N ILE A 112 7.83 -17.12 -4.09
CA ILE A 112 6.74 -17.93 -4.65
C ILE A 112 7.25 -19.35 -4.96
N ASN A 113 8.39 -19.47 -5.64
CA ASN A 113 8.97 -20.77 -5.96
C ASN A 113 9.30 -21.57 -4.70
N PHE A 114 9.85 -20.93 -3.66
CA PHE A 114 10.14 -21.58 -2.38
C PHE A 114 8.88 -22.14 -1.71
N ILE A 115 7.79 -21.37 -1.69
CA ILE A 115 6.49 -21.83 -1.16
C ILE A 115 5.95 -23.01 -1.97
N VAL A 116 6.07 -22.97 -3.30
CA VAL A 116 5.64 -24.07 -4.18
C VAL A 116 6.46 -25.33 -3.89
N TYR A 117 7.78 -25.24 -3.77
CA TYR A 117 8.63 -26.38 -3.43
C TYR A 117 8.32 -26.95 -2.05
N LEU A 118 8.08 -26.10 -1.06
CA LEU A 118 7.62 -26.56 0.26
C LEU A 118 6.29 -27.30 0.16
N GLY A 119 5.32 -26.77 -0.59
CA GLY A 119 4.03 -27.42 -0.81
C GLY A 119 4.19 -28.80 -1.47
N GLN A 120 5.03 -28.91 -2.51
CA GLN A 120 5.34 -30.18 -3.16
C GLN A 120 6.01 -31.18 -2.20
N PHE A 121 6.93 -30.70 -1.35
CA PHE A 121 7.59 -31.52 -0.34
C PHE A 121 6.59 -32.08 0.68
N PHE A 122 5.66 -31.26 1.16
CA PHE A 122 4.59 -31.71 2.06
C PHE A 122 3.69 -32.76 1.40
N LEU A 123 3.28 -32.53 0.14
CA LEU A 123 2.47 -33.49 -0.61
C LEU A 123 3.21 -34.82 -0.83
N PHE A 124 4.52 -34.78 -1.09
CA PHE A 124 5.34 -35.97 -1.21
C PHE A 124 5.35 -36.78 0.08
N ILE A 125 5.63 -36.16 1.23
CA ILE A 125 5.62 -36.83 2.54
C ILE A 125 4.25 -37.47 2.82
N LEU A 126 3.17 -36.71 2.61
CA LEU A 126 1.81 -37.20 2.81
C LEU A 126 1.49 -38.41 1.91
N GLY A 127 1.87 -38.33 0.63
CA GLY A 127 1.73 -39.42 -0.33
C GLY A 127 2.50 -40.66 0.10
N SER A 128 3.77 -40.52 0.49
CA SER A 128 4.60 -41.63 0.97
C SER A 128 4.02 -42.31 2.20
N ILE A 129 3.55 -41.54 3.19
CA ILE A 129 2.91 -42.09 4.40
C ILE A 129 1.65 -42.86 4.03
N HIS A 130 0.79 -42.32 3.17
CA HIS A 130 -0.42 -43.01 2.72
C HIS A 130 -0.12 -44.32 1.99
N THR A 131 0.91 -44.36 1.14
CA THR A 131 1.33 -45.60 0.48
C THR A 131 1.89 -46.64 1.44
N LEU A 132 2.65 -46.23 2.46
CA LEU A 132 3.17 -47.12 3.51
C LEU A 132 2.04 -47.71 4.36
N ILE A 133 1.00 -46.94 4.66
CA ILE A 133 -0.17 -47.41 5.43
C ILE A 133 -1.02 -48.40 4.63
N LYS A 134 -1.08 -48.31 3.29
CA LYS A 134 -1.81 -49.27 2.44
C LYS A 134 -1.05 -50.58 2.20
N TRP A 135 0.27 -50.59 2.33
CA TRP A 135 1.11 -51.75 2.05
C TRP A 135 0.86 -53.01 2.91
N PRO A 136 0.49 -52.94 4.21
CA PRO A 136 0.26 -54.13 5.03
C PRO A 136 -1.12 -54.79 4.85
N ILE A 137 -2.03 -54.23 4.03
CA ILE A 137 -3.43 -54.70 3.92
C ILE A 137 -3.60 -55.70 2.75
N ASN A 138 -2.63 -55.79 1.84
CA ASN A 138 -2.72 -56.60 0.61
C ASN A 138 -1.78 -57.83 0.59
N LYS A 139 -1.42 -58.38 1.75
CA LYS A 139 -0.68 -59.65 1.85
C LYS A 139 -1.53 -60.73 2.49
#